data_AF-A0A1Y4NWS6-F1
#
_entry.id   AF-A0A1Y4NWS6-F1
#
_cell.length_a   1.000
_cell.length_b   1.000
_cell.length_c   1.000
_cell.angle_alpha   90.00
_cell.angle_beta   90.00
_cell.angle_gamma   90.00
#
_symmetry.space_group_name_H-M   'P 1'
#
loop_
_entity.id
_entity.type
_entity.pdbx_description
1 polymer ?
#
loop_
_entity_poly.entity_id
_entity_poly.type
_entity_poly.pdbx_seq_one_letter_code
_entity_poly.pdbx_strand_id
1 'polypeptide(L)'
;MKYNFSDESLPEIFIRNGRKCYLDPVRKRLIFVTPEETVRQQTIHYLIDKLHVPENMIRVEEHLSHYGIRSKKRADIIIERYEKADHTIRPLTLIECKAPGVLLGEKTAEQMFIYADLIGCDYAAMTDGRELFCYYYDKESESYKSLRDMPSYQEQLGGRYSEETAATMPPRLELAEIDSKDKWKEYGGADIGLNTPKRIAVPAVNLWEALLYTEHKIRTGEYGIFRMIRDCGIRLLSYGNASGGGFAGPYRSFLIEYKNSTEFVSLGISPYFTYAHPEIEKTMLCVGIDNEKTTHHALQLVLDDNVVVAGTKCIFYHSGKMAVGKIGSGRLDELRLFVEEQYPEIADGSRYNLGTLVNDHLWNLDEADMEKFVENVISYALVRDEYREFVKNKYTRVTLDE
;
A
#
# COMPACT_ATOMS: atom_id res chain seq x y z
N MET A 1 11.50 -8.80 -7.72
CA MET A 1 11.55 -9.34 -9.11
C MET A 1 10.15 -9.54 -9.71
N LYS A 2 9.99 -9.46 -11.05
CA LYS A 2 8.71 -9.66 -11.77
C LYS A 2 8.69 -10.99 -12.55
N TYR A 3 8.56 -12.14 -11.89
CA TYR A 3 8.18 -13.35 -12.63
C TYR A 3 6.74 -13.18 -13.08
N ASN A 4 6.53 -13.05 -14.38
CA ASN A 4 5.20 -12.88 -14.93
C ASN A 4 4.65 -14.26 -15.31
N PHE A 5 3.59 -14.67 -14.63
CA PHE A 5 2.94 -15.96 -14.82
C PHE A 5 2.02 -15.99 -16.05
N SER A 6 1.93 -14.90 -16.82
CA SER A 6 1.06 -14.80 -18.00
C SER A 6 1.29 -15.91 -19.04
N ASP A 7 2.51 -16.45 -19.10
CA ASP A 7 2.90 -17.50 -20.05
C ASP A 7 2.78 -18.92 -19.46
N GLU A 8 2.41 -19.05 -18.17
CA GLU A 8 2.23 -20.36 -17.54
C GLU A 8 0.95 -21.04 -18.01
N SER A 9 1.04 -22.36 -18.17
CA SER A 9 -0.12 -23.16 -18.55
C SER A 9 -1.20 -23.12 -17.48
N LEU A 10 -2.45 -23.13 -17.92
CA LEU A 10 -3.61 -23.30 -17.05
C LEU A 10 -4.19 -24.71 -17.23
N PRO A 11 -4.83 -25.25 -16.18
CA PRO A 11 -5.55 -26.51 -16.30
C PRO A 11 -6.72 -26.40 -17.29
N GLU A 12 -7.17 -27.57 -17.77
CA GLU A 12 -8.36 -27.65 -18.62
C GLU A 12 -9.59 -27.05 -17.93
N ILE A 13 -10.39 -26.33 -18.73
CA ILE A 13 -11.61 -25.67 -18.26
C ILE A 13 -12.83 -26.57 -18.49
N PHE A 14 -13.56 -26.83 -17.40
CA PHE A 14 -14.83 -27.54 -17.39
C PHE A 14 -15.98 -26.61 -16.98
N ILE A 15 -17.22 -27.04 -17.22
CA ILE A 15 -18.42 -26.32 -16.78
C ILE A 15 -19.11 -27.10 -15.66
N ARG A 16 -19.34 -26.47 -14.51
CA ARG A 16 -20.14 -27.01 -13.39
C ARG A 16 -21.15 -25.96 -12.96
N ASN A 17 -22.44 -26.32 -12.95
CA ASN A 17 -23.53 -25.39 -12.58
C ASN A 17 -23.52 -24.07 -13.37
N GLY A 18 -23.21 -24.14 -14.67
CA GLY A 18 -23.15 -22.98 -15.55
C GLY A 18 -21.94 -22.05 -15.34
N ARG A 19 -20.97 -22.43 -14.50
CA ARG A 19 -19.75 -21.65 -14.23
C ARG A 19 -18.51 -22.42 -14.68
N LYS A 20 -17.50 -21.69 -15.13
CA LYS A 20 -16.19 -22.25 -15.50
C LYS A 20 -15.46 -22.77 -14.24
N CYS A 21 -14.80 -23.91 -14.39
CA CYS A 21 -13.96 -24.54 -13.36
C CYS A 21 -12.64 -25.01 -13.96
N TYR A 22 -11.57 -24.96 -13.19
CA TYR A 22 -10.34 -25.71 -13.46
C TYR A 22 -10.44 -27.11 -12.84
N LEU A 23 -9.86 -28.12 -13.51
CA LEU A 23 -9.51 -29.38 -12.84
C LEU A 23 -8.15 -29.20 -12.17
N ASP A 24 -8.16 -28.92 -10.87
CA ASP A 24 -6.94 -28.64 -10.12
C ASP A 24 -6.01 -29.88 -10.07
N PRO A 25 -4.75 -29.77 -10.53
CA PRO A 25 -3.85 -30.91 -10.64
C PRO A 25 -3.38 -31.42 -9.28
N VAL A 26 -3.46 -30.66 -8.19
CA VAL A 26 -3.04 -31.10 -6.84
C VAL A 26 -4.23 -31.59 -6.03
N ARG A 27 -5.31 -30.82 -5.97
CA ARG A 27 -6.55 -31.15 -5.22
C ARG A 27 -7.41 -32.21 -5.94
N LYS A 28 -7.10 -32.53 -7.20
CA LYS A 28 -7.77 -33.52 -8.06
C LYS A 28 -9.31 -33.35 -8.07
N ARG A 29 -9.78 -32.11 -8.10
CA ARG A 29 -11.22 -31.76 -8.11
C ARG A 29 -11.50 -30.48 -8.90
N LEU A 30 -12.76 -30.30 -9.31
CA LEU A 30 -13.19 -29.09 -10.02
C LEU A 30 -13.31 -27.88 -9.06
N ILE A 31 -12.63 -26.78 -9.39
CA ILE A 31 -12.60 -25.52 -8.62
C ILE A 31 -13.09 -24.38 -9.49
N PHE A 32 -13.96 -23.51 -8.97
CA PHE A 32 -14.49 -22.40 -9.75
C PHE A 32 -13.40 -21.40 -10.12
N VAL A 33 -13.44 -20.93 -11.37
CA VAL A 33 -12.51 -19.90 -11.85
C VAL A 33 -12.81 -18.57 -11.15
N THR A 34 -11.81 -18.04 -10.45
CA THR A 34 -11.76 -16.65 -9.98
C THR A 34 -10.42 -16.03 -10.43
N PRO A 35 -10.26 -14.69 -10.39
CA PRO A 35 -8.97 -14.07 -10.73
C PRO A 35 -7.82 -14.59 -9.84
N GLU A 36 -8.03 -14.64 -8.53
CA GLU A 36 -7.05 -15.16 -7.57
C GLU A 36 -6.78 -16.66 -7.78
N GLU A 37 -7.82 -17.46 -8.05
CA GLU A 37 -7.66 -18.88 -8.34
C GLU A 37 -6.88 -19.11 -9.65
N THR A 38 -7.02 -18.24 -10.64
CA THR A 38 -6.24 -18.31 -11.89
C THR A 38 -4.75 -18.12 -11.60
N VAL A 39 -4.40 -17.11 -10.79
CA VAL A 39 -3.02 -16.90 -10.32
C VAL A 39 -2.53 -18.13 -9.55
N ARG A 40 -3.33 -18.66 -8.63
CA ARG A 40 -2.98 -19.87 -7.87
C ARG A 40 -2.68 -21.08 -8.77
N GLN A 41 -3.48 -21.31 -9.81
CA GLN A 41 -3.23 -22.39 -10.78
C GLN A 41 -1.96 -22.15 -11.60
N GLN A 42 -1.71 -20.92 -12.06
CA GLN A 42 -0.46 -20.59 -12.75
C GLN A 42 0.76 -20.80 -11.85
N THR A 43 0.66 -20.42 -10.57
CA THR A 43 1.70 -20.68 -9.58
C THR A 43 1.95 -22.18 -9.43
N ILE A 44 0.92 -23.01 -9.30
CA ILE A 44 1.07 -24.48 -9.20
C ILE A 44 1.83 -25.05 -10.42
N HIS A 45 1.48 -24.62 -11.63
CA HIS A 45 2.19 -25.04 -12.84
C HIS A 45 3.65 -24.59 -12.85
N TYR A 46 3.93 -23.34 -12.52
CA TYR A 46 5.30 -22.84 -12.36
C TYR A 46 6.12 -23.69 -11.37
N LEU A 47 5.53 -24.04 -10.23
CA LEU A 47 6.19 -24.89 -9.22
C LEU A 47 6.55 -26.27 -9.77
N ILE A 48 5.64 -26.91 -10.51
CA ILE A 48 5.83 -28.27 -11.06
C ILE A 48 6.78 -28.23 -12.25
N ASP A 49 6.50 -27.37 -13.22
CA ASP A 49 7.12 -27.41 -14.55
C ASP A 49 8.48 -26.72 -14.58
N LYS A 50 8.66 -25.63 -13.80
CA LYS A 50 9.89 -24.83 -13.78
C LYS A 50 10.74 -25.08 -12.54
N LEU A 51 10.12 -25.12 -11.37
CA LEU A 51 10.85 -25.33 -10.11
C LEU A 51 10.97 -26.81 -9.73
N HIS A 52 10.36 -27.71 -10.50
CA HIS A 52 10.43 -29.16 -10.34
C HIS A 52 10.02 -29.65 -8.95
N VAL A 53 9.01 -29.00 -8.37
CA VAL A 53 8.38 -29.42 -7.12
C VAL A 53 7.48 -30.63 -7.41
N PRO A 54 7.68 -31.78 -6.74
CA PRO A 54 6.80 -32.93 -6.90
C PRO A 54 5.36 -32.61 -6.49
N GLU A 55 4.36 -33.00 -7.29
CA GLU A 55 2.93 -32.76 -6.99
C GLU A 55 2.53 -33.20 -5.57
N ASN A 56 3.05 -34.34 -5.11
CA ASN A 56 2.75 -34.89 -3.79
C ASN A 56 3.37 -34.10 -2.62
N MET A 57 4.27 -33.14 -2.92
CA MET A 57 4.86 -32.20 -1.97
C MET A 57 4.19 -30.82 -2.03
N ILE A 58 3.13 -30.65 -2.83
CA ILE A 58 2.35 -29.43 -2.87
C ILE A 58 1.05 -29.65 -2.09
N ARG A 59 0.69 -28.69 -1.25
CA ARG A 59 -0.63 -28.56 -0.62
C ARG A 59 -1.26 -27.26 -1.10
N VAL A 60 -2.55 -27.26 -1.34
CA VAL A 60 -3.27 -26.12 -1.88
C VAL A 60 -4.49 -25.87 -1.02
N GLU A 61 -4.65 -24.63 -0.57
CA GLU A 61 -5.73 -24.24 0.33
C GLU A 61 -5.67 -25.10 1.61
N GLU A 62 -4.50 -25.18 2.24
CA GLU A 62 -4.25 -26.10 3.35
C GLU A 62 -4.50 -25.43 4.69
N HIS A 63 -5.17 -26.14 5.60
CA HIS A 63 -5.50 -25.58 6.90
C HIS A 63 -4.29 -25.64 7.84
N LEU A 64 -3.95 -24.55 8.53
CA LEU A 64 -2.73 -24.52 9.37
C LEU A 64 -2.76 -25.54 10.51
N SER A 65 -3.94 -26.04 10.89
CA SER A 65 -4.07 -27.11 11.87
C SER A 65 -3.50 -28.45 11.42
N HIS A 66 -3.27 -28.66 10.11
CA HIS A 66 -2.51 -29.80 9.60
C HIS A 66 -1.13 -29.85 10.26
N TYR A 67 -0.51 -28.69 10.47
CA TYR A 67 0.80 -28.53 11.07
C TYR A 67 0.73 -28.24 12.58
N GLY A 68 -0.37 -28.62 13.25
CA GLY A 68 -0.52 -28.49 14.70
C GLY A 68 -0.93 -27.11 15.20
N ILE A 69 -1.21 -26.15 14.32
CA ILE A 69 -1.59 -24.79 14.70
C ILE A 69 -3.09 -24.68 14.96
N ARG A 70 -3.48 -24.20 16.15
CA ARG A 70 -4.89 -23.97 16.51
C ARG A 70 -5.42 -22.70 15.83
N SER A 71 -5.65 -22.77 14.54
CA SER A 71 -6.16 -21.68 13.70
C SER A 71 -7.14 -22.21 12.68
N LYS A 72 -8.16 -21.40 12.32
CA LYS A 72 -9.06 -21.68 11.20
C LYS A 72 -8.54 -21.18 9.85
N LYS A 73 -7.36 -20.59 9.85
CA LYS A 73 -6.75 -19.96 8.68
C LYS A 73 -6.18 -21.03 7.74
N ARG A 74 -6.11 -20.67 6.46
CA ARG A 74 -5.60 -21.52 5.38
C ARG A 74 -4.47 -20.78 4.69
N ALA A 75 -3.46 -21.52 4.26
CA ALA A 75 -2.44 -21.02 3.35
C ALA A 75 -2.84 -21.38 1.91
N ASP A 76 -2.57 -20.50 0.96
CA ASP A 76 -2.93 -20.73 -0.44
C ASP A 76 -2.18 -21.91 -1.03
N ILE A 77 -0.85 -21.93 -0.88
CA ILE A 77 0.00 -23.05 -1.29
C ILE A 77 1.09 -23.29 -0.22
N ILE A 78 1.35 -24.55 0.09
CA ILE A 78 2.51 -24.97 0.90
C ILE A 78 3.32 -25.98 0.10
N ILE A 79 4.62 -25.73 -0.03
CA ILE A 79 5.59 -26.72 -0.48
C ILE A 79 6.12 -27.44 0.77
N GLU A 80 6.12 -28.76 0.73
CA GLU A 80 6.64 -29.61 1.78
C GLU A 80 7.98 -30.24 1.38
N ARG A 81 8.72 -30.67 2.39
CA ARG A 81 9.94 -31.48 2.25
C ARG A 81 9.85 -32.75 3.05
N TYR A 82 10.58 -33.74 2.59
CA TYR A 82 10.83 -34.96 3.34
C TYR A 82 12.13 -34.84 4.12
N GLU A 83 12.02 -34.89 5.45
CA GLU A 83 13.15 -34.93 6.36
C GLU A 83 13.64 -36.37 6.51
N LYS A 84 14.83 -36.65 5.96
CA LYS A 84 15.43 -37.99 6.02
C LYS A 84 15.83 -38.39 7.44
N ALA A 85 16.13 -37.41 8.29
CA ALA A 85 16.65 -37.66 9.64
C ALA A 85 15.63 -38.36 10.56
N ASP A 86 14.36 -38.04 10.42
CA ASP A 86 13.27 -38.57 11.24
C ASP A 86 12.11 -39.14 10.43
N HIS A 87 12.27 -39.24 9.11
CA HIS A 87 11.27 -39.75 8.17
C HIS A 87 9.94 -38.97 8.20
N THR A 88 9.99 -37.67 8.48
CA THR A 88 8.79 -36.81 8.54
C THR A 88 8.61 -35.93 7.31
N ILE A 89 7.38 -35.47 7.09
CA ILE A 89 7.06 -34.41 6.12
C ILE A 89 6.94 -33.11 6.89
N ARG A 90 7.62 -32.06 6.41
CA ARG A 90 7.61 -30.74 7.05
C ARG A 90 7.36 -29.64 6.02
N PRO A 91 6.73 -28.52 6.41
CA PRO A 91 6.64 -27.34 5.56
C PRO A 91 8.04 -26.84 5.17
N LEU A 92 8.18 -26.39 3.93
CA LEU A 92 9.40 -25.79 3.38
C LEU A 92 9.14 -24.35 2.93
N THR A 93 8.05 -24.14 2.19
CA THR A 93 7.68 -22.82 1.67
C THR A 93 6.19 -22.57 1.83
N LEU A 94 5.84 -21.38 2.30
CA LEU A 94 4.47 -20.88 2.25
C LEU A 94 4.34 -19.86 1.12
N ILE A 95 3.28 -19.96 0.30
CA ILE A 95 3.03 -19.04 -0.79
C ILE A 95 1.62 -18.46 -0.68
N GLU A 96 1.50 -17.13 -0.76
CA GLU A 96 0.24 -16.39 -0.82
C GLU A 96 -0.03 -15.88 -2.25
N CYS A 97 -1.23 -16.12 -2.77
CA CYS A 97 -1.67 -15.68 -4.09
C CYS A 97 -2.71 -14.57 -3.94
N LYS A 98 -2.61 -13.53 -4.76
CA LYS A 98 -3.61 -12.47 -4.87
C LYS A 98 -4.14 -12.38 -6.30
N ALA A 99 -5.30 -11.75 -6.45
CA ALA A 99 -5.82 -11.43 -7.78
C ALA A 99 -4.88 -10.47 -8.52
N PRO A 100 -4.79 -10.53 -9.86
CA PRO A 100 -3.93 -9.64 -10.63
C PRO A 100 -4.17 -8.16 -10.35
N GLY A 101 -3.09 -7.40 -10.12
CA GLY A 101 -3.14 -5.97 -9.84
C GLY A 101 -3.43 -5.61 -8.38
N VAL A 102 -3.57 -6.58 -7.48
CA VAL A 102 -3.62 -6.33 -6.03
C VAL A 102 -2.20 -6.10 -5.52
N LEU A 103 -1.96 -4.97 -4.84
CA LEU A 103 -0.64 -4.64 -4.31
C LEU A 103 -0.13 -5.70 -3.31
N LEU A 104 1.07 -6.21 -3.57
CA LEU A 104 1.82 -7.06 -2.65
C LEU A 104 2.60 -6.21 -1.63
N GLY A 105 1.87 -5.56 -0.72
CA GLY A 105 2.43 -4.62 0.25
C GLY A 105 2.83 -5.24 1.60
N GLU A 106 3.27 -4.40 2.54
CA GLU A 106 3.79 -4.81 3.86
C GLU A 106 2.81 -5.69 4.63
N LYS A 107 1.53 -5.32 4.67
CA LYS A 107 0.51 -6.10 5.39
C LYS A 107 0.38 -7.54 4.87
N THR A 108 0.50 -7.73 3.55
CA THR A 108 0.47 -9.07 2.93
C THR A 108 1.71 -9.86 3.33
N ALA A 109 2.89 -9.22 3.29
CA ALA A 109 4.15 -9.84 3.69
C ALA A 109 4.16 -10.21 5.18
N GLU A 110 3.75 -9.30 6.07
CA GLU A 110 3.65 -9.54 7.52
C GLU A 110 2.73 -10.73 7.81
N GLN A 111 1.54 -10.77 7.21
CA GLN A 111 0.62 -11.89 7.39
C GLN A 111 1.25 -13.21 6.92
N MET A 112 1.89 -13.20 5.76
CA MET A 112 2.56 -14.36 5.17
C MET A 112 3.69 -14.86 6.07
N PHE A 113 4.56 -13.96 6.57
CA PHE A 113 5.66 -14.30 7.48
C PHE A 113 5.15 -14.90 8.78
N ILE A 114 4.10 -14.32 9.39
CA ILE A 114 3.48 -14.90 10.59
C ILE A 114 3.03 -16.33 10.34
N TYR A 115 2.42 -16.63 9.19
CA TYR A 115 1.98 -17.99 8.89
C TYR A 115 3.15 -18.92 8.60
N ALA A 116 4.16 -18.46 7.86
CA ALA A 116 5.36 -19.21 7.57
C ALA A 116 6.11 -19.59 8.86
N ASP A 117 6.26 -18.65 9.79
CA ASP A 117 6.88 -18.87 11.10
C ASP A 117 6.09 -19.86 11.95
N LEU A 118 4.75 -19.71 12.00
CA LEU A 118 3.88 -20.60 12.77
C LEU A 118 4.03 -22.07 12.35
N ILE A 119 4.18 -22.34 11.05
CA ILE A 119 4.31 -23.70 10.54
C ILE A 119 5.77 -24.13 10.30
N GLY A 120 6.73 -23.24 10.57
CA GLY A 120 8.17 -23.52 10.45
C GLY A 120 8.68 -23.65 9.02
N CYS A 121 8.20 -22.82 8.09
CA CYS A 121 8.77 -22.71 6.75
C CYS A 121 10.11 -21.97 6.75
N ASP A 122 11.04 -22.39 5.89
CA ASP A 122 12.31 -21.68 5.67
C ASP A 122 12.18 -20.57 4.62
N TYR A 123 11.19 -20.71 3.72
CA TYR A 123 10.93 -19.76 2.64
C TYR A 123 9.48 -19.26 2.70
N ALA A 124 9.27 -18.04 2.23
CA ALA A 124 7.95 -17.46 2.04
C ALA A 124 7.87 -16.75 0.68
N ALA A 125 6.73 -16.78 0.01
CA ALA A 125 6.56 -16.08 -1.25
C ALA A 125 5.14 -15.51 -1.43
N MET A 126 5.02 -14.41 -2.15
CA MET A 126 3.73 -13.84 -2.51
C MET A 126 3.70 -13.41 -3.97
N THR A 127 2.55 -13.58 -4.63
CA THR A 127 2.38 -13.28 -6.05
C THR A 127 0.98 -12.79 -6.38
N ASP A 128 0.88 -11.88 -7.34
CA ASP A 128 -0.37 -11.44 -7.97
C ASP A 128 -0.49 -11.97 -9.43
N GLY A 129 0.44 -12.84 -9.84
CA GLY A 129 0.55 -13.37 -11.19
C GLY A 129 1.38 -12.51 -12.14
N ARG A 130 1.71 -11.27 -11.80
CA ARG A 130 2.62 -10.40 -12.58
C ARG A 130 3.96 -10.23 -11.88
N GLU A 131 3.94 -10.19 -10.55
CA GLU A 131 5.11 -10.07 -9.70
C GLU A 131 5.19 -11.24 -8.72
N LEU A 132 6.42 -11.66 -8.40
CA LEU A 132 6.71 -12.70 -7.43
C LEU A 132 7.79 -12.18 -6.49
N PHE A 133 7.45 -12.06 -5.22
CA PHE A 133 8.41 -11.79 -4.15
C PHE A 133 8.66 -13.07 -3.39
N CYS A 134 9.93 -13.40 -3.18
CA CYS A 134 10.34 -14.59 -2.45
C CYS A 134 11.35 -14.19 -1.37
N TYR A 135 11.27 -14.86 -0.23
CA TYR A 135 12.06 -14.56 0.95
C TYR A 135 12.59 -15.84 1.58
N TYR A 136 13.73 -15.74 2.25
CA TYR A 136 14.30 -16.78 3.09
C TYR A 136 14.44 -16.28 4.53
N TYR A 137 14.07 -17.12 5.50
CA TYR A 137 14.24 -16.82 6.91
C TYR A 137 15.70 -17.00 7.33
N ASP A 138 16.39 -15.90 7.58
CA ASP A 138 17.73 -15.91 8.14
C ASP A 138 17.68 -16.04 9.67
N LYS A 139 18.16 -17.17 10.17
CA LYS A 139 18.19 -17.47 11.61
C LYS A 139 19.15 -16.59 12.39
N GLU A 140 20.19 -16.07 11.74
CA GLU A 140 21.18 -15.21 12.42
C GLU A 140 20.62 -13.82 12.69
N SER A 141 19.88 -13.24 11.73
CA SER A 141 19.24 -11.94 11.87
C SER A 141 17.80 -12.00 12.40
N GLU A 142 17.24 -13.20 12.57
CA GLU A 142 15.83 -13.46 12.90
C GLU A 142 14.88 -12.68 11.97
N SER A 143 15.21 -12.65 10.68
CA SER A 143 14.45 -11.86 9.71
C SER A 143 14.43 -12.48 8.32
N TYR A 144 13.41 -12.10 7.55
CA TYR A 144 13.25 -12.54 6.17
C TYR A 144 14.11 -11.67 5.23
N LYS A 145 15.01 -12.31 4.48
CA LYS A 145 15.79 -11.67 3.41
C LYS A 145 15.10 -11.86 2.07
N SER A 146 15.03 -10.79 1.27
CA SER A 146 14.51 -10.88 -0.09
C SER A 146 15.45 -11.70 -0.97
N LEU A 147 14.87 -12.58 -1.77
CA LEU A 147 15.58 -13.40 -2.76
C LEU A 147 15.39 -12.81 -4.14
N ARG A 148 16.45 -12.85 -4.94
CA ARG A 148 16.43 -12.41 -6.33
C ARG A 148 15.42 -13.24 -7.13
N ASP A 149 15.50 -14.56 -6.98
CA ASP A 149 14.68 -15.55 -7.68
C ASP A 149 14.18 -16.59 -6.67
N MET A 150 12.98 -17.14 -6.90
CA MET A 150 12.52 -18.30 -6.14
C MET A 150 13.38 -19.52 -6.52
N PRO A 151 14.11 -20.15 -5.58
CA PRO A 151 14.99 -21.26 -5.93
C PRO A 151 14.19 -22.49 -6.39
N SER A 152 14.79 -23.34 -7.22
CA SER A 152 14.19 -24.65 -7.56
C SER A 152 14.02 -25.53 -6.32
N TYR A 153 13.17 -26.54 -6.39
CA TYR A 153 12.91 -27.44 -5.25
C TYR A 153 14.21 -28.03 -4.67
N GLN A 154 15.13 -28.47 -5.54
CA GLN A 154 16.42 -29.02 -5.12
C GLN A 154 17.36 -27.95 -4.50
N GLU A 155 17.27 -26.71 -4.94
CA GLU A 155 18.03 -25.61 -4.35
C GLU A 155 17.49 -25.25 -2.97
N GLN A 156 16.16 -25.16 -2.82
CA GLN A 156 15.52 -24.90 -1.53
C GLN A 156 15.89 -25.97 -0.49
N LEU A 157 15.82 -27.26 -0.87
CA LEU A 157 16.24 -28.38 -0.02
C LEU A 157 17.72 -28.31 0.37
N GLY A 158 18.56 -27.77 -0.50
CA GLY A 158 19.99 -27.60 -0.27
C GLY A 158 20.38 -26.27 0.38
N GLY A 159 19.42 -25.40 0.72
CA GLY A 159 19.69 -24.07 1.25
C GLY A 159 20.43 -23.14 0.29
N ARG A 160 20.28 -23.34 -1.03
CA ARG A 160 20.91 -22.53 -2.07
C ARG A 160 19.95 -21.48 -2.59
N TYR A 161 20.33 -20.21 -2.49
CA TYR A 161 19.54 -19.08 -2.97
C TYR A 161 20.46 -17.93 -3.39
N SER A 162 19.89 -16.97 -4.12
CA SER A 162 20.55 -15.70 -4.42
C SER A 162 19.77 -14.59 -3.73
N GLU A 163 20.42 -13.83 -2.85
CA GLU A 163 19.81 -12.67 -2.21
C GLU A 163 19.56 -11.57 -3.25
N GLU A 164 18.42 -10.87 -3.12
CA GLU A 164 18.17 -9.66 -3.90
C GLU A 164 19.07 -8.56 -3.34
N THR A 165 20.00 -8.06 -4.14
CA THR A 165 20.72 -6.83 -3.79
C THR A 165 19.72 -5.70 -3.76
N ALA A 166 19.66 -4.96 -2.65
CA ALA A 166 18.83 -3.76 -2.56
C ALA A 166 19.11 -2.87 -3.77
N ALA A 167 18.09 -2.67 -4.62
CA ALA A 167 18.20 -1.75 -5.72
C ALA A 167 18.49 -0.37 -5.12
N THR A 168 19.59 0.25 -5.53
CA THR A 168 19.80 1.66 -5.20
C THR A 168 18.71 2.45 -5.89
N MET A 169 17.94 3.22 -5.13
CA MET A 169 17.05 4.20 -5.76
C MET A 169 17.88 5.05 -6.72
N PRO A 170 17.41 5.27 -7.95
CA PRO A 170 18.08 6.21 -8.85
C PRO A 170 18.16 7.59 -8.16
N PRO A 171 19.10 8.47 -8.51
CA PRO A 171 19.07 9.83 -8.00
C PRO A 171 17.79 10.56 -8.47
N ARG A 172 17.34 11.54 -7.67
CA ARG A 172 16.24 12.44 -8.04
C ARG A 172 16.53 13.10 -9.38
N LEU A 173 15.49 13.33 -10.16
CA LEU A 173 15.61 14.16 -11.36
C LEU A 173 15.90 15.60 -10.94
N GLU A 174 16.80 16.28 -11.64
CA GLU A 174 16.95 17.72 -11.46
C GLU A 174 15.65 18.43 -11.83
N LEU A 175 15.29 19.50 -11.11
CA LEU A 175 14.01 20.18 -11.32
C LEU A 175 13.82 20.64 -12.79
N ALA A 176 14.91 21.12 -13.40
CA ALA A 176 14.91 21.52 -14.80
C ALA A 176 14.65 20.34 -15.75
N GLU A 177 15.04 19.13 -15.40
CA GLU A 177 14.77 17.93 -16.20
C GLU A 177 13.31 17.49 -16.10
N ILE A 178 12.72 17.56 -14.89
CA ILE A 178 11.30 17.28 -14.67
C ILE A 178 10.46 18.17 -15.61
N ASP A 179 10.77 19.47 -15.66
CA ASP A 179 10.05 20.45 -16.48
C ASP A 179 10.41 20.39 -17.97
N SER A 180 11.67 20.65 -18.33
CA SER A 180 12.05 20.97 -19.72
C SER A 180 12.07 19.77 -20.66
N LYS A 181 12.32 18.57 -20.14
CA LYS A 181 12.41 17.33 -20.94
C LYS A 181 11.11 16.52 -20.89
N ASP A 182 10.05 17.07 -20.28
CA ASP A 182 8.79 16.37 -20.02
C ASP A 182 8.97 15.02 -19.32
N LYS A 183 10.07 14.83 -18.55
CA LYS A 183 10.32 13.59 -17.80
C LYS A 183 9.26 13.31 -16.75
N TRP A 184 8.52 14.34 -16.29
CA TRP A 184 7.34 14.14 -15.43
C TRP A 184 6.33 13.14 -16.03
N LYS A 185 6.28 12.97 -17.36
CA LYS A 185 5.41 12.00 -18.04
C LYS A 185 5.80 10.55 -17.75
N GLU A 186 7.04 10.28 -17.35
CA GLU A 186 7.50 8.94 -16.97
C GLU A 186 6.80 8.44 -15.69
N TYR A 187 6.27 9.37 -14.88
CA TYR A 187 5.48 9.09 -13.67
C TYR A 187 3.97 8.97 -13.97
N GLY A 188 3.57 9.25 -15.21
CA GLY A 188 2.17 9.30 -15.65
C GLY A 188 1.49 7.92 -15.57
N GLY A 189 0.29 7.87 -14.99
CA GLY A 189 -0.51 6.65 -14.84
C GLY A 189 -0.07 5.73 -13.70
N ALA A 190 1.15 5.89 -13.19
CA ALA A 190 1.64 5.18 -12.01
C ALA A 190 1.47 6.01 -10.74
N ASP A 191 2.00 7.24 -10.73
CA ASP A 191 2.02 8.12 -9.56
C ASP A 191 1.31 9.45 -9.82
N ILE A 192 1.42 9.96 -11.06
CA ILE A 192 0.86 11.23 -11.50
C ILE A 192 -0.27 10.97 -12.49
N GLY A 193 -1.40 11.65 -12.31
CA GLY A 193 -2.55 11.52 -13.18
C GLY A 193 -2.24 11.87 -14.63
N LEU A 194 -2.63 11.02 -15.57
CA LEU A 194 -2.39 11.22 -17.01
C LEU A 194 -2.99 12.53 -17.56
N ASN A 195 -4.06 13.04 -16.95
CA ASN A 195 -4.69 14.29 -17.38
C ASN A 195 -4.25 15.49 -16.53
N THR A 196 -3.29 15.33 -15.61
CA THR A 196 -2.83 16.43 -14.78
C THR A 196 -2.09 17.49 -15.60
N PRO A 197 -2.48 18.78 -15.51
CA PRO A 197 -1.80 19.84 -16.25
C PRO A 197 -0.33 19.93 -15.86
N LYS A 198 0.57 20.12 -16.85
CA LYS A 198 2.02 20.23 -16.63
C LYS A 198 2.40 21.16 -15.47
N ARG A 199 1.75 22.31 -15.36
CA ARG A 199 1.99 23.30 -14.29
C ARG A 199 1.77 22.74 -12.88
N ILE A 200 0.96 21.70 -12.72
CA ILE A 200 0.72 20.98 -11.46
C ILE A 200 1.58 19.71 -11.40
N ALA A 201 1.72 18.99 -12.52
CA ALA A 201 2.48 17.75 -12.59
C ALA A 201 3.95 17.94 -12.17
N VAL A 202 4.60 19.02 -12.60
CA VAL A 202 6.01 19.30 -12.24
C VAL A 202 6.18 19.47 -10.72
N PRO A 203 5.46 20.39 -10.03
CA PRO A 203 5.44 20.43 -8.56
C PRO A 203 5.02 19.13 -7.89
N ALA A 204 4.08 18.37 -8.48
CA ALA A 204 3.64 17.10 -7.91
C ALA A 204 4.74 16.04 -7.94
N VAL A 205 5.52 15.94 -9.03
CA VAL A 205 6.71 15.07 -9.08
C VAL A 205 7.76 15.53 -8.08
N ASN A 206 8.01 16.84 -7.95
CA ASN A 206 8.97 17.37 -6.98
C ASN A 206 8.56 17.00 -5.54
N LEU A 207 7.29 17.19 -5.17
CA LEU A 207 6.75 16.77 -3.87
C LEU A 207 6.80 15.25 -3.70
N TRP A 208 6.52 14.50 -4.77
CA TRP A 208 6.57 13.05 -4.73
C TRP A 208 7.99 12.58 -4.38
N GLU A 209 8.99 13.01 -5.14
CA GLU A 209 10.38 12.66 -4.84
C GLU A 209 10.82 13.16 -3.46
N ALA A 210 10.39 14.34 -3.01
CA ALA A 210 10.68 14.82 -1.66
C ALA A 210 10.16 13.85 -0.57
N LEU A 211 9.02 13.20 -0.79
CA LEU A 211 8.48 12.20 0.13
C LEU A 211 9.26 10.88 0.06
N LEU A 212 9.65 10.41 -1.13
CA LEU A 212 10.34 9.13 -1.34
C LEU A 212 11.77 9.08 -0.84
N TYR A 213 12.51 10.16 -1.06
CA TYR A 213 13.94 10.17 -0.85
C TYR A 213 14.19 10.42 0.65
N THR A 214 14.77 9.42 1.31
CA THR A 214 14.86 9.34 2.79
C THR A 214 16.12 9.98 3.38
N GLU A 215 16.96 10.55 2.52
CA GLU A 215 18.16 11.31 2.88
C GLU A 215 17.79 12.54 3.71
N HIS A 216 16.66 13.16 3.38
CA HIS A 216 16.09 14.29 4.11
C HIS A 216 14.90 13.81 4.95
N LYS A 217 14.98 14.04 6.25
CA LYS A 217 13.96 13.63 7.22
C LYS A 217 13.38 14.83 7.94
N ILE A 218 12.08 14.80 8.17
CA ILE A 218 11.45 15.79 9.04
C ILE A 218 12.01 15.66 10.46
N ARG A 219 12.18 16.79 11.15
CA ARG A 219 12.70 16.81 12.52
C ARG A 219 11.69 16.24 13.50
N THR A 220 12.17 15.70 14.62
CA THR A 220 11.31 15.31 15.74
C THR A 220 11.05 16.52 16.63
N GLY A 221 9.85 16.67 17.17
CA GLY A 221 9.50 17.83 18.01
C GLY A 221 8.01 18.12 18.03
N GLU A 222 7.64 19.30 18.54
CA GLU A 222 6.26 19.79 18.56
C GLU A 222 5.90 20.44 17.22
N TYR A 223 4.74 20.07 16.68
CA TYR A 223 4.21 20.49 15.38
C TYR A 223 2.73 20.85 15.53
N GLY A 224 2.45 22.13 15.78
CA GLY A 224 1.10 22.62 15.95
C GLY A 224 0.34 21.90 17.08
N ILE A 225 -0.47 20.92 16.71
CA ILE A 225 -1.35 20.15 17.61
C ILE A 225 -0.87 18.73 17.92
N PHE A 226 0.26 18.29 17.35
CA PHE A 226 0.81 16.96 17.55
C PHE A 226 2.33 17.01 17.77
N ARG A 227 2.90 15.91 18.29
CA ARG A 227 4.35 15.77 18.43
C ARG A 227 4.87 14.73 17.44
N MET A 228 5.85 15.10 16.63
CA MET A 228 6.58 14.20 15.73
C MET A 228 7.56 13.35 16.53
N ILE A 229 7.29 12.05 16.67
CA ILE A 229 8.17 11.10 17.37
C ILE A 229 9.28 10.63 16.45
N ARG A 230 8.95 10.29 15.20
CA ARG A 230 9.88 9.69 14.24
C ARG A 230 9.41 9.81 12.80
N ASP A 231 10.35 10.13 11.91
CA ASP A 231 10.24 9.85 10.48
C ASP A 231 10.64 8.38 10.22
N CYS A 232 9.67 7.56 9.83
CA CYS A 232 9.81 6.13 9.67
C CYS A 232 10.24 5.72 8.24
N GLY A 233 10.50 6.68 7.36
CA GLY A 233 10.83 6.40 5.96
C GLY A 233 9.63 5.89 5.17
N ILE A 234 9.90 5.09 4.14
CA ILE A 234 8.88 4.63 3.18
C ILE A 234 8.25 3.33 3.64
N ARG A 235 6.92 3.29 3.59
CA ARG A 235 6.11 2.10 3.77
C ARG A 235 5.25 1.81 2.55
N LEU A 236 5.14 0.54 2.17
CA LEU A 236 4.24 0.11 1.08
C LEU A 236 2.86 -0.24 1.65
N LEU A 237 1.91 0.69 1.48
CA LEU A 237 0.62 0.65 2.15
C LEU A 237 -0.55 0.67 1.16
N SER A 238 -1.67 0.12 1.59
CA SER A 238 -2.94 0.20 0.87
C SER A 238 -4.01 0.75 1.81
N TYR A 239 -4.55 1.91 1.47
CA TYR A 239 -5.63 2.56 2.20
C TYR A 239 -6.91 2.53 1.37
N GLY A 240 -8.00 2.07 2.00
CA GLY A 240 -9.34 2.11 1.41
C GLY A 240 -10.12 3.35 1.86
N ASN A 241 -11.17 3.68 1.12
CA ASN A 241 -12.23 4.57 1.55
C ASN A 241 -13.59 3.86 1.62
N ALA A 242 -14.54 4.44 2.34
CA ALA A 242 -15.85 3.85 2.58
C ALA A 242 -16.71 3.67 1.30
N SER A 243 -16.32 4.32 0.20
CA SER A 243 -16.98 4.22 -1.11
C SER A 243 -16.38 3.13 -2.02
N GLY A 244 -15.43 2.33 -1.54
CA GLY A 244 -14.83 1.22 -2.29
C GLY A 244 -13.70 1.64 -3.25
N GLY A 245 -13.24 2.89 -3.17
CA GLY A 245 -11.98 3.30 -3.76
C GLY A 245 -10.83 2.97 -2.81
N GLY A 246 -9.72 2.46 -3.33
CA GLY A 246 -8.50 2.22 -2.56
C GLY A 246 -7.31 2.76 -3.30
N PHE A 247 -6.33 3.27 -2.56
CA PHE A 247 -5.03 3.60 -3.09
C PHE A 247 -3.98 2.74 -2.42
N ALA A 248 -3.09 2.18 -3.25
CA ALA A 248 -2.03 1.31 -2.82
C ALA A 248 -0.73 1.80 -3.45
N GLY A 249 0.29 1.99 -2.63
CA GLY A 249 1.56 2.52 -3.11
C GLY A 249 2.53 2.85 -1.98
N PRO A 250 3.68 3.41 -2.32
CA PRO A 250 4.65 3.92 -1.35
C PRO A 250 4.15 5.19 -0.64
N TYR A 251 4.37 5.23 0.66
CA TYR A 251 4.01 6.33 1.54
C TYR A 251 5.19 6.73 2.40
N ARG A 252 5.43 8.02 2.59
CA ARG A 252 6.29 8.49 3.68
C ARG A 252 5.50 8.46 4.98
N SER A 253 5.97 7.68 5.94
CA SER A 253 5.24 7.45 7.20
C SER A 253 5.92 8.11 8.38
N PHE A 254 5.09 8.69 9.24
CA PHE A 254 5.49 9.41 10.44
C PHE A 254 4.82 8.77 11.65
N LEU A 255 5.60 8.53 12.70
CA LEU A 255 5.08 8.17 14.01
C LEU A 255 4.86 9.45 14.81
N ILE A 256 3.64 9.69 15.24
CA ILE A 256 3.27 10.91 15.96
C ILE A 256 2.58 10.59 17.28
N GLU A 257 2.65 11.53 18.22
CA GLU A 257 1.80 11.56 19.41
C GLU A 257 0.72 12.63 19.23
N TYR A 258 -0.54 12.24 19.42
CA TYR A 258 -1.69 13.13 19.33
C TYR A 258 -2.74 12.72 20.38
N LYS A 259 -3.11 13.66 21.27
CA LYS A 259 -4.09 13.45 22.35
C LYS A 259 -3.86 12.17 23.17
N ASN A 260 -2.62 11.94 23.59
CA ASN A 260 -2.15 10.77 24.36
C ASN A 260 -2.25 9.43 23.61
N SER A 261 -2.43 9.46 22.29
CA SER A 261 -2.32 8.29 21.43
C SER A 261 -1.07 8.39 20.56
N THR A 262 -0.49 7.24 20.22
CA THR A 262 0.60 7.14 19.25
C THR A 262 0.05 6.56 17.97
N GLU A 263 0.15 7.31 16.87
CA GLU A 263 -0.47 6.97 15.59
C GLU A 263 0.55 7.02 14.46
N PHE A 264 0.33 6.22 13.40
CA PHE A 264 1.02 6.45 12.14
C PHE A 264 0.21 7.39 11.26
N VAL A 265 0.88 8.38 10.70
CA VAL A 265 0.35 9.24 9.64
C VAL A 265 1.24 9.10 8.41
N SER A 266 0.63 8.81 7.28
CA SER A 266 1.34 8.43 6.05
C SER A 266 0.93 9.34 4.89
N LEU A 267 1.89 9.97 4.21
CA LEU A 267 1.69 10.85 3.06
C LEU A 267 2.16 10.18 1.76
N GLY A 268 1.35 10.24 0.70
CA GLY A 268 1.68 9.63 -0.60
C GLY A 268 1.01 10.37 -1.77
N ILE A 269 1.61 10.29 -2.95
CA ILE A 269 1.08 10.87 -4.19
C ILE A 269 0.51 9.74 -5.05
N SER A 270 -0.56 10.05 -5.79
CA SER A 270 -1.29 9.04 -6.54
C SER A 270 -2.15 9.61 -7.67
N PRO A 271 -2.41 8.83 -8.73
CA PRO A 271 -3.49 9.10 -9.64
C PRO A 271 -4.86 9.00 -8.94
N TYR A 272 -5.78 9.86 -9.33
CA TYR A 272 -7.15 9.93 -8.83
C TYR A 272 -8.14 9.99 -9.99
N PHE A 273 -9.08 9.06 -10.00
CA PHE A 273 -10.23 9.08 -10.89
C PHE A 273 -11.49 8.73 -10.13
N THR A 274 -12.65 8.99 -10.75
CA THR A 274 -13.95 8.57 -10.21
C THR A 274 -14.55 7.53 -11.13
N TYR A 275 -15.36 6.61 -10.59
CA TYR A 275 -16.08 5.65 -11.42
C TYR A 275 -17.06 6.31 -12.40
N ALA A 276 -17.52 7.53 -12.11
CA ALA A 276 -18.38 8.30 -13.01
C ALA A 276 -17.62 8.87 -14.21
N HIS A 277 -16.34 9.20 -14.01
CA HIS A 277 -15.45 9.80 -15.01
C HIS A 277 -14.08 9.12 -14.98
N PRO A 278 -13.98 7.83 -15.34
CA PRO A 278 -12.72 7.08 -15.33
C PRO A 278 -11.72 7.61 -16.37
N GLU A 279 -12.20 8.34 -17.38
CA GLU A 279 -11.38 8.99 -18.40
C GLU A 279 -10.66 10.25 -17.92
N ILE A 280 -11.00 10.74 -16.72
CA ILE A 280 -10.39 11.91 -16.11
C ILE A 280 -9.54 11.48 -14.92
N GLU A 281 -8.25 11.35 -15.16
CA GLU A 281 -7.23 10.96 -14.20
C GLU A 281 -6.42 12.19 -13.74
N LYS A 282 -6.66 12.60 -12.50
CA LYS A 282 -6.00 13.70 -11.81
C LYS A 282 -4.90 13.19 -10.89
N THR A 283 -4.19 14.08 -10.21
CA THR A 283 -3.21 13.74 -9.17
C THR A 283 -3.76 14.16 -7.80
N MET A 284 -3.58 13.31 -6.80
CA MET A 284 -3.92 13.63 -5.41
C MET A 284 -2.77 13.35 -4.45
N LEU A 285 -2.64 14.20 -3.43
CA LEU A 285 -1.92 13.89 -2.19
C LEU A 285 -2.89 13.21 -1.22
N CYS A 286 -2.51 12.02 -0.78
CA CYS A 286 -3.23 11.22 0.18
C CYS A 286 -2.60 11.31 1.57
N VAL A 287 -3.44 11.41 2.59
CA VAL A 287 -3.03 11.19 3.99
C VAL A 287 -3.79 9.99 4.52
N GLY A 288 -3.05 8.93 4.86
CA GLY A 288 -3.54 7.77 5.60
C GLY A 288 -3.26 7.93 7.09
N ILE A 289 -4.19 7.49 7.93
CA ILE A 289 -3.98 7.37 9.37
C ILE A 289 -4.20 5.91 9.75
N ASP A 290 -3.21 5.32 10.42
CA ASP A 290 -3.36 4.04 11.09
C ASP A 290 -3.45 4.31 12.59
N ASN A 291 -4.66 4.11 13.13
CA ASN A 291 -4.89 4.18 14.56
C ASN A 291 -5.30 2.84 15.17
N GLU A 292 -5.43 2.81 16.50
CA GLU A 292 -5.80 1.59 17.25
C GLU A 292 -7.05 0.88 16.67
N LYS A 293 -7.98 1.66 16.10
CA LYS A 293 -9.29 1.17 15.65
C LYS A 293 -9.33 0.87 14.16
N THR A 294 -8.67 1.68 13.35
CA THR A 294 -8.88 1.70 11.90
C THR A 294 -7.66 2.19 11.12
N THR A 295 -7.48 1.63 9.93
CA THR A 295 -6.63 2.15 8.86
C THR A 295 -7.52 2.78 7.78
N HIS A 296 -7.38 4.08 7.48
CA HIS A 296 -8.18 4.73 6.43
C HIS A 296 -7.56 6.02 5.86
N HIS A 297 -8.09 6.48 4.72
CA HIS A 297 -7.80 7.82 4.19
C HIS A 297 -8.49 8.92 5.01
N ALA A 298 -7.68 9.75 5.66
CA ALA A 298 -8.13 10.91 6.43
C ALA A 298 -8.29 12.16 5.55
N LEU A 299 -7.37 12.35 4.59
CA LEU A 299 -7.37 13.47 3.65
C LEU A 299 -7.06 13.00 2.23
N GLN A 300 -7.83 13.52 1.27
CA GLN A 300 -7.56 13.44 -0.16
C GLN A 300 -7.52 14.87 -0.69
N LEU A 301 -6.34 15.32 -1.11
CA LEU A 301 -6.07 16.64 -1.66
C LEU A 301 -5.84 16.49 -3.17
N VAL A 302 -6.90 16.66 -3.98
CA VAL A 302 -6.78 16.62 -5.45
C VAL A 302 -6.00 17.86 -5.90
N LEU A 303 -4.76 17.69 -6.32
CA LEU A 303 -3.82 18.77 -6.60
C LEU A 303 -4.33 19.63 -7.77
N ASP A 304 -4.85 19.00 -8.80
CA ASP A 304 -5.39 19.64 -10.00
C ASP A 304 -6.47 20.68 -9.70
N ASP A 305 -7.27 20.43 -8.66
CA ASP A 305 -8.41 21.27 -8.28
C ASP A 305 -8.05 22.30 -7.22
N ASN A 306 -6.97 22.08 -6.47
CA ASN A 306 -6.71 22.86 -5.26
C ASN A 306 -5.31 23.47 -5.17
N VAL A 307 -4.38 23.16 -6.08
CA VAL A 307 -3.07 23.81 -6.13
C VAL A 307 -3.11 24.99 -7.10
N VAL A 308 -2.74 26.17 -6.59
CA VAL A 308 -2.60 27.38 -7.39
C VAL A 308 -1.11 27.60 -7.65
N VAL A 309 -0.72 27.64 -8.93
CA VAL A 309 0.67 27.90 -9.34
C VAL A 309 0.76 29.29 -9.96
N ALA A 310 1.53 30.17 -9.31
CA ALA A 310 1.76 31.56 -9.71
C ALA A 310 3.27 31.81 -9.84
N GLY A 311 3.79 31.70 -11.05
CA GLY A 311 5.23 31.65 -11.27
C GLY A 311 5.81 30.37 -10.64
N THR A 312 6.79 30.52 -9.75
CA THR A 312 7.36 29.41 -8.97
C THR A 312 6.58 29.10 -7.69
N LYS A 313 5.66 29.97 -7.25
CA LYS A 313 4.91 29.75 -6.02
C LYS A 313 3.79 28.75 -6.24
N CYS A 314 3.82 27.67 -5.48
CA CYS A 314 2.78 26.63 -5.44
C CYS A 314 2.03 26.74 -4.11
N ILE A 315 0.76 27.13 -4.16
CA ILE A 315 -0.09 27.32 -2.99
C ILE A 315 -1.07 26.16 -2.91
N PHE A 316 -1.02 25.40 -1.82
CA PHE A 316 -1.82 24.20 -1.62
C PHE A 316 -3.06 24.52 -0.79
N TYR A 317 -4.24 24.42 -1.40
CA TYR A 317 -5.51 24.59 -0.69
C TYR A 317 -6.23 23.25 -0.48
N HIS A 318 -7.18 23.21 0.45
CA HIS A 318 -8.25 22.20 0.44
C HIS A 318 -9.63 22.88 0.56
N SER A 319 -10.64 22.30 -0.08
CA SER A 319 -11.99 22.87 -0.11
C SER A 319 -12.86 22.51 1.10
N GLY A 320 -12.39 21.69 2.04
CA GLY A 320 -13.20 21.13 3.13
C GLY A 320 -14.10 19.96 2.76
N LYS A 321 -14.23 19.62 1.47
CA LYS A 321 -15.14 18.56 1.04
C LYS A 321 -14.67 17.21 1.59
N MET A 322 -15.58 16.47 2.20
CA MET A 322 -15.32 15.15 2.73
C MET A 322 -16.58 14.30 2.87
N ALA A 323 -16.41 12.99 2.80
CA ALA A 323 -17.45 12.02 3.16
C ALA A 323 -17.32 11.58 4.63
N VAL A 324 -18.46 11.28 5.25
CA VAL A 324 -18.58 10.76 6.61
C VAL A 324 -19.18 9.36 6.56
N GLY A 325 -18.35 8.37 6.22
CA GLY A 325 -18.79 6.97 6.14
C GLY A 325 -20.02 6.79 5.25
N LYS A 326 -21.05 6.10 5.76
CA LYS A 326 -22.34 5.88 5.07
C LYS A 326 -23.36 7.02 5.26
N ILE A 327 -23.06 8.01 6.10
CA ILE A 327 -23.96 9.13 6.43
C ILE A 327 -24.07 10.09 5.24
N GLY A 328 -23.02 10.19 4.43
CA GLY A 328 -22.97 11.04 3.24
C GLY A 328 -21.90 12.13 3.35
N SER A 329 -22.18 13.32 2.83
CA SER A 329 -21.21 14.43 2.81
C SER A 329 -21.20 15.19 4.13
N GLY A 330 -20.00 15.51 4.63
CA GLY A 330 -19.84 16.39 5.79
C GLY A 330 -20.30 17.82 5.50
N ARG A 331 -20.76 18.53 6.54
CA ARG A 331 -21.22 19.91 6.42
C ARG A 331 -20.03 20.85 6.48
N LEU A 332 -19.80 21.61 5.41
CA LEU A 332 -18.64 22.52 5.31
C LEU A 332 -18.58 23.54 6.46
N ASP A 333 -19.71 24.16 6.81
CA ASP A 333 -19.75 25.16 7.88
C ASP A 333 -19.45 24.54 9.26
N GLU A 334 -19.86 23.30 9.49
CA GLU A 334 -19.61 22.59 10.76
C GLU A 334 -18.15 22.15 10.86
N LEU A 335 -17.59 21.61 9.77
CA LEU A 335 -16.16 21.32 9.68
C LEU A 335 -15.32 22.58 9.88
N ARG A 336 -15.76 23.72 9.32
CA ARG A 336 -15.07 25.00 9.47
C ARG A 336 -14.97 25.43 10.93
N LEU A 337 -16.08 25.41 11.66
CA LEU A 337 -16.06 25.72 13.10
C LEU A 337 -15.11 24.78 13.85
N PHE A 338 -15.12 23.49 13.51
CA PHE A 338 -14.25 22.49 14.13
C PHE A 338 -12.76 22.76 13.88
N VAL A 339 -12.41 23.17 12.66
CA VAL A 339 -11.02 23.54 12.30
C VAL A 339 -10.62 24.86 12.94
N GLU A 340 -11.48 25.87 12.95
CA GLU A 340 -11.20 27.17 13.57
C GLU A 340 -11.01 27.06 15.09
N GLU A 341 -11.67 26.10 15.74
CA GLU A 341 -11.50 25.82 17.17
C GLU A 341 -10.16 25.13 17.49
N GLN A 342 -9.74 24.15 16.68
CA GLN A 342 -8.57 23.32 17.00
C GLN A 342 -7.28 23.78 16.32
N TYR A 343 -7.36 24.30 15.10
CA TYR A 343 -6.20 24.66 14.28
C TYR A 343 -6.53 25.80 13.29
N PRO A 344 -6.79 27.02 13.77
CA PRO A 344 -7.33 28.12 12.96
C PRO A 344 -6.37 28.66 11.90
N GLU A 345 -5.07 28.41 12.03
CA GLU A 345 -4.03 29.06 11.21
C GLU A 345 -4.10 28.74 9.71
N ILE A 346 -4.75 27.63 9.34
CA ILE A 346 -4.95 27.24 7.95
C ILE A 346 -6.24 27.80 7.35
N ALA A 347 -7.12 28.44 8.12
CA ALA A 347 -8.38 28.96 7.61
C ALA A 347 -8.14 30.16 6.69
N ASP A 348 -8.53 30.05 5.41
CA ASP A 348 -8.36 31.10 4.40
C ASP A 348 -9.65 31.27 3.57
N GLY A 349 -10.50 32.19 4.00
CA GLY A 349 -11.77 32.48 3.35
C GLY A 349 -12.73 31.30 3.40
N SER A 350 -12.99 30.65 2.24
CA SER A 350 -13.83 29.46 2.12
C SER A 350 -13.02 28.16 1.93
N ARG A 351 -11.69 28.24 2.03
CA ARG A 351 -10.76 27.14 1.84
C ARG A 351 -9.80 27.05 3.02
N TYR A 352 -8.96 26.03 3.00
CA TYR A 352 -7.88 25.85 3.96
C TYR A 352 -6.54 25.96 3.24
N ASN A 353 -5.71 26.93 3.59
CA ASN A 353 -4.36 27.10 3.05
C ASN A 353 -3.41 26.18 3.82
N LEU A 354 -2.95 25.11 3.18
CA LEU A 354 -2.06 24.12 3.78
C LEU A 354 -0.59 24.52 3.66
N GLY A 355 -0.26 25.54 2.88
CA GLY A 355 1.11 26.04 2.73
C GLY A 355 1.39 26.56 1.34
N THR A 356 2.52 27.27 1.23
CA THR A 356 3.08 27.74 -0.04
C THR A 356 4.51 27.26 -0.13
N LEU A 357 4.83 26.56 -1.21
CA LEU A 357 6.19 26.11 -1.52
C LEU A 357 6.70 26.83 -2.76
N VAL A 358 7.99 27.18 -2.78
CA VAL A 358 8.64 27.80 -3.95
C VAL A 358 9.29 26.71 -4.79
N ASN A 359 8.74 26.44 -5.97
CA ASN A 359 9.20 25.40 -6.89
C ASN A 359 10.32 25.92 -7.82
N ASP A 360 11.44 26.34 -7.25
CA ASP A 360 12.66 26.75 -7.96
C ASP A 360 13.89 25.87 -7.63
N HIS A 361 13.72 24.91 -6.73
CA HIS A 361 14.68 23.86 -6.38
C HIS A 361 13.94 22.56 -6.04
N LEU A 362 14.69 21.47 -5.89
CA LEU A 362 14.15 20.21 -5.38
C LEU A 362 13.81 20.37 -3.91
N TRP A 363 12.55 20.14 -3.53
CA TRP A 363 12.11 20.28 -2.15
C TRP A 363 12.64 19.14 -1.29
N ASN A 364 12.96 19.44 -0.03
CA ASN A 364 13.40 18.46 0.95
C ASN A 364 12.59 18.57 2.24
N LEU A 365 12.36 17.43 2.91
CA LEU A 365 11.51 17.38 4.11
C LEU A 365 12.07 18.12 5.32
N ASP A 366 13.36 18.47 5.32
CA ASP A 366 14.02 19.22 6.38
C ASP A 366 14.08 20.75 6.12
N GLU A 367 13.46 21.23 5.04
CA GLU A 367 13.25 22.66 4.76
C GLU A 367 12.08 23.22 5.59
N ALA A 368 12.21 24.44 6.08
CA ALA A 368 11.27 24.99 7.06
C ALA A 368 9.84 25.19 6.50
N ASP A 369 9.71 25.58 5.23
CA ASP A 369 8.41 25.70 4.55
C ASP A 369 7.80 24.34 4.23
N MET A 370 8.61 23.33 3.89
CA MET A 370 8.17 21.95 3.75
C MET A 370 7.71 21.35 5.09
N GLU A 371 8.46 21.56 6.17
CA GLU A 371 8.07 21.12 7.52
C GLU A 371 6.74 21.74 7.93
N LYS A 372 6.54 23.04 7.69
CA LYS A 372 5.27 23.72 7.97
C LYS A 372 4.14 23.23 7.06
N PHE A 373 4.42 22.92 5.79
CA PHE A 373 3.43 22.30 4.91
C PHE A 373 2.99 20.92 5.43
N VAL A 374 3.94 20.07 5.83
CA VAL A 374 3.65 18.74 6.41
C VAL A 374 2.88 18.87 7.72
N GLU A 375 3.26 19.81 8.59
CA GLU A 375 2.53 20.14 9.83
C GLU A 375 1.06 20.46 9.55
N ASN A 376 0.82 21.38 8.61
CA ASN A 376 -0.53 21.82 8.27
C ASN A 376 -1.36 20.68 7.67
N VAL A 377 -0.75 19.87 6.79
CA VAL A 377 -1.40 18.71 6.16
C VAL A 377 -1.79 17.66 7.20
N ILE A 378 -0.87 17.30 8.12
CA ILE A 378 -1.13 16.32 9.18
C ILE A 378 -2.15 16.85 10.18
N SER A 379 -1.98 18.08 10.67
CA SER A 379 -2.91 18.72 11.61
C SER A 379 -4.32 18.78 11.04
N TYR A 380 -4.44 19.18 9.77
CA TYR A 380 -5.73 19.22 9.09
C TYR A 380 -6.36 17.82 8.93
N ALA A 381 -5.56 16.81 8.62
CA ALA A 381 -6.04 15.43 8.51
C ALA A 381 -6.56 14.88 9.85
N LEU A 382 -5.84 15.15 10.96
CA LEU A 382 -6.25 14.75 12.31
C LEU A 382 -7.58 15.41 12.72
N VAL A 383 -7.68 16.74 12.54
CA VAL A 383 -8.89 17.50 12.87
C VAL A 383 -10.09 17.03 12.04
N ARG A 384 -9.90 16.72 10.75
CA ARG A 384 -10.96 16.14 9.91
C ARG A 384 -11.41 14.77 10.41
N ASP A 385 -10.49 13.96 10.92
CA ASP A 385 -10.83 12.62 11.40
C ASP A 385 -11.68 12.69 12.67
N GLU A 386 -11.35 13.60 13.58
CA GLU A 386 -12.18 13.89 14.74
C GLU A 386 -13.56 14.43 14.36
N TYR A 387 -13.64 15.34 13.39
CA TYR A 387 -14.93 15.82 12.88
C TYR A 387 -15.76 14.66 12.34
N ARG A 388 -15.14 13.71 11.63
CA ARG A 388 -15.82 12.52 11.12
C ARG A 388 -16.42 11.68 12.25
N GLU A 389 -15.68 11.45 13.33
CA GLU A 389 -16.17 10.72 14.50
C GLU A 389 -17.25 11.51 15.28
N PHE A 390 -17.11 12.82 15.40
CA PHE A 390 -18.12 13.70 15.99
C PHE A 390 -19.47 13.57 15.25
N VAL A 391 -19.46 13.66 13.92
CA VAL A 391 -20.69 13.53 13.11
C VAL A 391 -21.28 12.13 13.21
N LYS A 392 -20.46 11.07 13.20
CA LYS A 392 -20.94 9.70 13.40
C LYS A 392 -21.63 9.53 14.74
N ASN A 393 -21.03 10.02 15.82
CA ASN A 393 -21.59 9.93 17.17
C ASN A 393 -22.90 10.73 17.31
N LYS A 394 -22.97 11.91 16.69
CA LYS A 394 -24.19 12.72 16.63
C LYS A 394 -25.31 11.98 15.88
N TYR A 395 -24.99 11.34 14.75
CA TYR A 395 -25.96 10.57 13.97
C TYR A 395 -26.48 9.34 14.72
N THR A 396 -25.60 8.55 15.36
CA THR A 396 -25.99 7.36 16.14
C THR A 396 -26.95 7.71 17.28
N ARG A 397 -26.72 8.84 17.97
CA ARG A 397 -27.62 9.32 19.03
C ARG A 397 -29.02 9.64 18.49
N VAL A 398 -29.10 10.36 17.37
CA VAL A 398 -30.39 10.68 16.74
C VAL A 398 -31.16 9.41 16.35
N THR A 399 -30.48 8.40 15.80
CA THR A 399 -31.14 7.14 15.40
C THR A 399 -31.55 6.22 16.55
N LEU A 400 -31.06 6.45 17.77
CA LEU A 400 -31.47 5.71 18.97
C LEU A 400 -32.64 6.38 19.70
N ASP A 401 -32.85 7.67 19.44
CA ASP A 401 -33.95 8.47 19.99
C ASP A 401 -35.20 8.47 19.07
N GLU A 402 -35.08 7.92 17.85
CA GLU A 402 -36.18 7.63 16.89
C GLU A 402 -36.59 6.15 16.93
#